data_AF-A0A5B0FQF1-F1
#
_entry.id   AF-A0A5B0FQF1-F1
#
_cell.length_a   1.000
_cell.length_b   1.000
_cell.length_c   1.000
_cell.angle_alpha   90.00
_cell.angle_beta   90.00
_cell.angle_gamma   90.00
#
_symmetry.space_group_name_H-M   'P 1'
#
loop_
_entity.id
_entity.type
_entity.pdbx_description
1 polymer ?
#
loop_
_entity_poly.entity_id
_entity_poly.type
_entity_poly.pdbx_seq_one_letter_code
_entity_poly.pdbx_strand_id
1 'polypeptide(L)'
;MKPFSELSAEELAMENLFIRWVRFPDDQAIRSFWENWIIKYPSRKDTVDKARELVLIASDWKPEMLSNQEVNSIWGRIRSSLDIIGDRDQKKNSPDSPNAGFLTKGIILILMSVTFLFFLFYFIFSNH
;
A
#
# COMPACT_ATOMS: atom_id res chain seq x y z
N MET A 1 12.39 18.50 31.24
CA MET A 1 13.37 17.79 30.39
C MET A 1 14.58 17.51 31.25
N LYS A 2 15.11 16.28 31.25
CA LYS A 2 16.37 15.97 31.95
C LYS A 2 17.53 16.72 31.27
N PRO A 3 18.51 17.26 32.01
CA PRO A 3 19.68 17.86 31.41
C PRO A 3 20.56 16.79 30.73
N PHE A 4 21.28 17.17 29.66
CA PHE A 4 22.20 16.25 28.95
C PHE A 4 23.27 15.61 29.87
N SER A 5 23.57 16.24 31.00
CA SER A 5 24.52 15.73 32.00
C SER A 5 24.01 14.52 32.78
N GLU A 6 22.71 14.23 32.73
CA GLU A 6 22.09 13.11 33.43
C GLU A 6 21.70 11.96 32.49
N LEU A 7 21.76 12.18 31.18
CA LEU A 7 21.33 11.17 30.21
C LEU A 7 22.23 9.93 30.24
N SER A 8 21.67 8.76 30.01
CA SER A 8 22.49 7.58 29.71
C SER A 8 23.10 7.68 28.30
N ALA A 9 23.99 6.76 27.95
CA ALA A 9 24.54 6.70 26.59
C ALA A 9 23.44 6.42 25.55
N GLU A 10 22.48 5.58 25.91
CA GLU A 10 21.32 5.22 25.10
C GLU A 10 20.36 6.41 24.93
N GLU A 11 20.05 7.13 26.02
CA GLU A 11 19.22 8.34 25.97
C GLU A 11 19.89 9.40 25.07
N LEU A 12 21.21 9.60 25.20
CA LEU A 12 21.95 10.53 24.36
C LEU A 12 21.99 10.10 22.89
N ALA A 13 22.11 8.79 22.61
CA ALA A 13 22.08 8.23 21.26
C ALA A 13 20.71 8.35 20.57
N MET A 14 19.63 8.62 21.32
CA MET A 14 18.29 8.90 20.79
C MET A 14 18.03 10.40 20.55
N GLU A 15 18.92 11.29 20.99
CA GLU A 15 18.75 12.73 20.85
C GLU A 15 19.05 13.20 19.42
N ASN A 16 18.08 13.85 18.77
CA ASN A 16 18.17 14.25 17.36
C ASN A 16 19.40 15.13 17.04
N LEU A 17 19.70 16.10 17.91
CA LEU A 17 20.86 16.99 17.73
C LEU A 17 22.19 16.26 17.93
N PHE A 18 22.21 15.26 18.82
CA PHE A 18 23.39 14.43 19.04
C PHE A 18 23.60 13.50 17.84
N ILE A 19 22.56 12.81 17.38
CA ILE A 19 22.60 11.97 16.18
C ILE A 19 23.11 12.77 14.98
N ARG A 20 22.57 13.97 14.75
CA ARG A 20 22.98 14.83 13.64
C ARG A 20 24.46 15.23 13.73
N TRP A 21 24.94 15.57 14.92
CA TRP A 21 26.36 15.87 15.13
C TRP A 21 27.27 14.69 14.78
N VAL A 22 26.91 13.48 15.23
CA VAL A 22 27.71 12.28 14.99
C VAL A 22 27.72 11.89 13.52
N ARG A 23 26.57 12.00 12.83
CA ARG A 23 26.43 11.63 11.41
C ARG A 23 26.95 12.68 10.44
N PHE A 24 26.88 13.95 10.80
CA PHE A 24 27.24 15.08 9.95
C PHE A 24 28.17 16.04 10.71
N PRO A 25 29.42 15.63 10.96
CA PRO A 25 30.35 16.39 11.79
C PRO A 25 30.74 17.76 11.19
N ASP A 26 30.49 17.98 9.89
CA ASP A 26 30.81 19.22 9.18
C ASP A 26 29.83 20.38 9.48
N ASP A 27 28.70 20.11 10.15
CA ASP A 27 27.76 21.16 10.59
C ASP A 27 28.38 21.98 11.75
N GLN A 28 28.97 23.12 11.42
CA GLN A 28 29.77 23.94 12.35
C GLN A 28 29.00 24.39 13.59
N ALA A 29 27.71 24.74 13.44
CA ALA A 29 26.90 25.22 14.56
C ALA A 29 26.67 24.11 15.60
N ILE A 30 26.31 22.92 15.13
CA ILE A 30 26.06 21.74 15.97
C ILE A 30 27.37 21.22 16.57
N ARG A 31 28.44 21.18 15.77
CA ARG A 31 29.76 20.75 16.22
C ARG A 31 30.28 21.61 17.38
N SER A 32 30.19 22.93 17.23
CA SER A 32 30.67 23.87 18.25
C SER A 32 29.94 23.68 19.59
N PHE A 33 28.64 23.40 19.57
CA PHE A 33 27.87 23.11 20.78
C PHE A 33 28.41 21.88 21.51
N TRP A 34 28.53 20.74 20.82
CA TRP A 34 28.93 19.47 21.44
C TRP A 34 30.40 19.45 21.88
N GLU A 35 31.31 20.05 21.12
CA GLU A 35 32.72 20.17 21.52
C GLU A 35 32.85 21.01 22.81
N ASN A 36 32.17 22.15 22.88
CA ASN A 36 32.16 22.99 24.09
C ASN A 36 31.51 22.27 25.28
N TRP A 37 30.45 21.49 25.03
CA TRP A 37 29.78 20.72 26.07
C TRP A 37 30.69 19.62 26.64
N ILE A 38 31.44 18.92 25.80
CA ILE A 38 32.40 17.88 26.23
C ILE A 38 33.53 18.48 27.06
N ILE A 39 34.05 19.66 26.68
CA ILE A 39 35.06 20.38 27.46
C ILE A 39 34.50 20.76 28.85
N LYS A 40 33.22 21.15 28.93
CA LYS A 40 32.56 21.52 30.19
C LYS A 40 32.27 20.31 31.09
N TYR A 41 32.08 19.13 30.53
CA TYR A 41 31.73 17.90 31.27
C TYR A 41 32.69 16.74 30.95
N PRO A 42 33.97 16.83 31.35
CA PRO A 42 34.97 15.80 31.02
C PRO A 42 34.65 14.43 31.62
N SER A 43 33.95 14.36 32.75
CA SER A 43 33.48 13.11 33.37
C SER A 43 32.44 12.36 32.52
N ARG A 44 31.86 13.02 31.52
CA ARG A 44 30.84 12.45 30.62
C ARG A 44 31.45 11.90 29.33
N LYS A 45 32.77 11.99 29.16
CA LYS A 45 33.48 11.51 27.95
C LYS A 45 33.11 10.06 27.62
N ASP A 46 33.18 9.16 28.59
CA ASP A 46 32.86 7.75 28.37
C ASP A 46 31.41 7.52 27.93
N THR A 47 30.46 8.30 28.48
CA THR A 47 29.05 8.27 28.07
C THR A 47 28.88 8.75 26.63
N VAL A 48 29.57 9.84 26.26
CA VAL A 48 29.55 10.40 24.91
C VAL A 48 30.16 9.42 23.92
N ASP A 49 31.29 8.81 24.23
CA ASP A 49 31.98 7.87 23.35
C ASP A 49 31.12 6.63 23.08
N LYS A 50 30.48 6.06 24.11
CA LYS A 50 29.49 4.98 23.96
C LYS A 50 28.28 5.40 23.13
N ALA A 51 27.72 6.59 23.37
CA ALA A 51 26.58 7.08 22.60
C ALA A 51 26.95 7.28 21.12
N ARG A 52 28.16 7.78 20.82
CA ARG A 52 28.68 7.91 19.45
C ARG A 52 28.76 6.56 18.76
N GLU A 53 29.29 5.56 19.45
CA GLU A 53 29.36 4.18 18.95
C GLU A 53 27.97 3.64 18.59
N LEU A 54 26.99 3.78 19.47
CA LEU A 54 25.61 3.36 19.23
C LEU A 54 25.01 4.03 17.98
N VAL A 55 25.21 5.34 17.83
CA VAL A 55 24.71 6.08 16.66
C VAL A 55 25.37 5.60 15.38
N LEU A 56 26.69 5.36 15.39
CA LEU A 56 27.41 4.88 14.20
C LEU A 56 26.96 3.48 13.80
N ILE A 57 26.87 2.54 14.76
CA ILE A 57 26.37 1.18 14.52
C ILE A 57 24.96 1.22 13.90
N ALA A 58 24.07 2.07 14.42
CA ALA A 58 22.71 2.21 13.89
C ALA A 58 22.68 2.91 12.53
N SER A 59 23.60 3.83 12.26
CA SER A 59 23.65 4.63 11.02
C SER A 59 24.33 3.91 9.86
N ASP A 60 25.24 2.97 10.15
CA ASP A 60 25.92 2.14 9.16
C ASP A 60 25.01 1.05 8.59
N TRP A 61 23.76 0.95 9.06
CA TRP A 61 22.70 0.24 8.36
C TRP A 61 22.45 0.89 7.00
N LYS A 62 23.20 0.44 5.99
CA LYS A 62 22.89 0.63 4.59
C LYS A 62 22.08 -0.60 4.18
N PRO A 63 20.74 -0.49 4.03
CA PRO A 63 20.02 -1.60 3.43
C PRO A 63 20.64 -1.79 2.05
N GLU A 64 20.92 -3.04 1.70
CA GLU A 64 21.39 -3.39 0.37
C GLU A 64 20.35 -2.83 -0.61
N MET A 65 20.70 -1.73 -1.28
CA MET A 65 19.78 -1.11 -2.22
C MET A 65 19.69 -2.04 -3.40
N LEU A 66 18.48 -2.52 -3.67
CA LEU A 66 18.22 -3.31 -4.86
C LEU A 66 18.73 -2.52 -6.08
N SER A 67 19.48 -3.21 -6.93
CA SER A 67 19.84 -2.70 -8.24
C SER A 67 18.57 -2.36 -9.02
N ASN A 68 18.69 -1.41 -9.97
CA ASN A 68 17.58 -1.10 -10.88
C ASN A 68 17.09 -2.35 -11.63
N GLN A 69 17.97 -3.33 -11.87
CA GLN A 69 17.61 -4.60 -12.50
C GLN A 69 16.70 -5.45 -11.60
N GLU A 70 16.99 -5.56 -10.31
CA GLU A 70 16.16 -6.29 -9.35
C GLU A 70 14.79 -5.63 -9.16
N VAL A 71 14.75 -4.30 -9.06
CA VAL A 71 13.50 -3.53 -9.00
C VAL A 71 12.63 -3.81 -10.23
N ASN A 72 13.22 -3.74 -11.43
CA ASN A 72 12.51 -4.01 -12.68
C ASN A 72 12.01 -5.45 -12.76
N SER A 73 12.78 -6.42 -12.28
CA SER A 73 12.40 -7.83 -12.23
C SER A 73 11.19 -8.05 -11.31
N ILE A 74 11.20 -7.45 -10.11
CA ILE A 74 10.07 -7.53 -9.16
C ILE A 74 8.81 -6.92 -9.79
N TRP A 75 8.90 -5.74 -10.39
CA TRP A 75 7.76 -5.12 -11.07
C TRP A 75 7.22 -5.93 -12.25
N GLY A 76 8.12 -6.56 -13.03
CA GLY A 76 7.74 -7.49 -14.10
C GLY A 76 6.93 -8.67 -13.56
N ARG A 77 7.38 -9.26 -12.46
CA ARG A 77 6.67 -10.37 -11.78
C ARG A 77 5.30 -9.94 -11.25
N ILE A 78 5.21 -8.78 -10.59
CA ILE A 78 3.93 -8.23 -10.11
C ILE A 78 2.95 -8.08 -11.28
N ARG A 79 3.37 -7.44 -12.38
CA ARG A 79 2.52 -7.25 -13.57
C ARG A 79 2.06 -8.58 -14.18
N SER A 80 2.96 -9.54 -14.31
CA SER A 80 2.61 -10.87 -14.83
C SER A 80 1.58 -11.59 -13.96
N SER A 81 1.66 -11.45 -12.63
CA SER A 81 0.71 -12.08 -11.72
C SER A 81 -0.70 -11.48 -11.81
N LEU A 82 -0.81 -10.17 -12.08
CA LEU A 82 -2.09 -9.49 -12.28
C LEU A 82 -2.73 -9.87 -13.61
N ASP A 83 -1.93 -10.01 -14.67
CA ASP A 83 -2.41 -10.37 -16.01
C ASP A 83 -3.02 -11.78 -16.03
N ILE A 84 -2.39 -12.73 -15.34
CA ILE A 84 -2.89 -14.12 -15.19
C ILE A 84 -4.26 -14.18 -14.50
N ILE A 85 -4.57 -13.21 -13.62
CA ILE A 85 -5.85 -13.15 -12.92
C ILE A 85 -6.93 -12.59 -13.85
N GLY A 86 -6.63 -11.52 -14.61
CA GLY A 86 -7.57 -10.92 -15.56
C GLY A 86 -8.00 -11.87 -16.69
N ASP A 87 -7.09 -12.72 -17.16
CA ASP A 87 -7.37 -13.65 -18.27
C ASP A 87 -8.28 -14.82 -17.84
N ARG A 88 -8.27 -15.19 -16.56
CA ARG A 88 -9.18 -16.22 -16.00
C ARG A 88 -10.62 -15.74 -15.90
N ASP A 89 -10.85 -14.45 -15.69
CA ASP A 89 -12.20 -13.88 -15.60
C ASP A 89 -12.84 -13.67 -16.98
N GLN A 90 -12.04 -13.43 -18.04
CA GLN A 90 -12.57 -13.29 -19.40
C GLN A 90 -13.04 -14.62 -20.01
N LYS A 91 -12.35 -15.74 -19.75
CA LYS A 91 -12.72 -17.04 -20.34
C LYS A 91 -14.06 -17.61 -19.81
N LYS A 92 -14.60 -17.11 -18.70
CA LYS A 92 -15.89 -17.56 -18.15
C LYS A 92 -17.11 -16.85 -18.76
N ASN A 93 -16.91 -15.76 -19.50
CA ASN A 93 -18.00 -14.94 -20.07
C ASN A 93 -18.03 -15.03 -21.59
N SER A 94 -17.97 -16.24 -22.16
CA SER A 94 -18.51 -16.45 -23.51
C SER A 94 -20.02 -16.68 -23.36
N PRO A 95 -20.89 -15.79 -23.89
CA PRO A 95 -22.32 -16.08 -23.93
C PRO A 95 -22.54 -17.16 -24.99
N ASP A 96 -22.83 -18.38 -24.55
CA ASP A 96 -23.38 -19.42 -25.41
C ASP A 96 -24.69 -18.90 -26.04
N SER A 97 -24.64 -18.67 -27.36
CA SER A 97 -25.76 -18.60 -28.32
C SER A 97 -26.87 -17.52 -28.10
N PRO A 98 -27.03 -16.53 -29.02
CA PRO A 98 -27.98 -15.44 -28.86
C PRO A 98 -29.39 -15.67 -29.46
N ASN A 99 -29.80 -16.88 -29.87
CA ASN A 99 -31.02 -17.04 -30.68
C ASN A 99 -32.19 -17.86 -30.09
N ALA A 100 -32.12 -18.38 -28.86
CA ALA A 100 -33.21 -19.18 -28.29
C ALA A 100 -34.27 -18.36 -27.52
N GLY A 101 -33.93 -17.15 -27.03
CA GLY A 101 -34.78 -16.39 -26.12
C GLY A 101 -35.84 -15.48 -26.77
N PHE A 102 -35.69 -15.15 -28.06
CA PHE A 102 -36.62 -14.24 -28.76
C PHE A 102 -37.85 -14.95 -29.31
N LEU A 103 -37.69 -16.18 -29.83
CA LEU A 103 -38.80 -16.94 -30.45
C LEU A 103 -39.81 -17.44 -29.40
N THR A 104 -39.36 -17.86 -28.22
CA THR A 104 -40.22 -18.34 -27.14
C THR A 104 -41.09 -17.24 -26.54
N LYS A 105 -40.55 -16.03 -26.38
CA LYS A 105 -41.32 -14.89 -25.86
C LYS A 105 -42.38 -14.40 -26.83
N GLY A 106 -42.13 -14.45 -28.14
CA GLY A 106 -43.12 -14.10 -29.17
C GLY A 106 -44.33 -15.04 -29.18
N ILE A 107 -44.11 -16.35 -29.05
CA ILE A 107 -45.18 -17.36 -29.06
C ILE A 107 -46.13 -17.19 -27.87
N ILE A 108 -45.60 -16.88 -26.68
CA ILE A 108 -46.41 -16.70 -25.46
C ILE A 108 -47.35 -15.50 -25.60
N LEU A 109 -46.88 -14.38 -26.17
CA LEU A 109 -47.71 -13.19 -26.37
C LEU A 109 -48.85 -13.43 -27.37
N ILE A 110 -48.59 -14.20 -28.44
CA ILE A 110 -49.63 -14.55 -29.42
C ILE A 110 -50.71 -15.42 -28.78
N LEU A 111 -50.31 -16.45 -28.01
CA LEU A 111 -51.26 -17.33 -27.33
C LEU A 111 -52.16 -16.55 -26.36
N MET A 112 -51.59 -15.67 -25.54
CA MET A 112 -52.36 -14.82 -24.62
C MET A 112 -53.36 -13.91 -25.34
N SER A 113 -52.94 -13.28 -26.45
CA SER A 113 -53.81 -12.40 -27.24
C SER A 113 -54.99 -13.15 -27.87
N VAL A 114 -54.75 -14.34 -28.44
CA VAL A 114 -55.79 -15.16 -29.05
C VAL A 114 -56.80 -15.64 -28.00
N THR A 115 -56.34 -16.09 -26.83
CA THR A 115 -57.24 -16.51 -25.75
C THR A 115 -58.09 -15.36 -25.23
N PHE A 116 -57.53 -14.15 -25.13
CA PHE A 116 -58.24 -12.96 -24.67
C PHE A 116 -59.32 -12.52 -25.67
N LEU A 117 -59.01 -12.51 -26.97
CA LEU A 117 -59.99 -12.21 -28.02
C LEU A 117 -61.14 -13.22 -28.05
N PHE A 118 -60.84 -14.51 -27.90
CA PHE A 118 -61.86 -15.54 -27.86
C PHE A 118 -62.79 -15.37 -26.64
N PHE A 119 -62.22 -15.04 -25.48
CA PHE A 119 -62.99 -14.74 -24.27
C PHE A 119 -63.90 -13.52 -24.45
N LEU A 120 -63.40 -12.42 -25.04
CA LEU A 120 -64.22 -11.24 -25.33
C LEU A 120 -65.36 -11.56 -26.30
N PHE A 121 -65.09 -12.35 -27.34
CA PHE A 121 -66.11 -12.76 -28.30
C PHE A 121 -67.20 -13.61 -27.65
N TYR A 122 -66.79 -14.59 -26.83
CA TYR A 122 -67.72 -15.42 -26.06
C TYR A 122 -68.58 -14.58 -25.10
N PHE A 123 -67.98 -13.62 -24.40
CA PHE A 123 -68.69 -12.74 -23.49
C PHE A 123 -69.71 -11.84 -24.19
N ILE A 124 -69.36 -11.26 -25.34
CA ILE A 124 -70.27 -10.41 -26.14
C ILE A 124 -71.45 -11.22 -26.66
N PHE A 125 -71.22 -12.42 -27.20
CA PHE A 125 -72.28 -13.27 -27.75
C PHE A 125 -73.12 -13.97 -26.67
N SER A 126 -72.56 -14.23 -25.49
CA SER A 126 -73.31 -14.82 -24.38
C SER A 126 -74.18 -13.80 -23.63
N ASN A 127 -73.94 -12.50 -23.81
CA ASN A 127 -74.66 -11.41 -23.14
C ASN A 127 -75.66 -10.68 -24.07
N HIS A 128 -75.98 -11.29 -25.22
CA HIS A 128 -77.03 -10.88 -26.16
C HIS A 128 -78.02 -12.03 -26.34
#